data_AF-A0A2E9H057-F1
#
_entry.id   AF-A0A2E9H057-F1
#
_cell.length_a   1.000
_cell.length_b   1.000
_cell.length_c   1.000
_cell.angle_alpha   90.00
_cell.angle_beta   90.00
_cell.angle_gamma   90.00
#
_symmetry.space_group_name_H-M   'P 1'
#
loop_
_entity.id
_entity.type
_entity.pdbx_description
1 polymer ?
#
loop_
_entity_poly.entity_id
_entity_poly.type
_entity_poly.pdbx_seq_one_letter_code
_entity_poly.pdbx_strand_id
1 'polypeptide(L)'
;MKLVTLFTLAASVALVAGAQAQQLPTPKLGQDNVDQQFVGGERDYKAYQFTKLPEPRKDVDFSQRKGSQLLAGTEMVNTLSGKEAYVSGIVSVLMDGTDIDQLAQQFGLTVERLYGRLNLALLKAPEGTEMLQLRRDMMDFTGVNNVDIEIVEDIRETHVLTQR
;
A
#
# COMPACT_ATOMS: atom_id res chain seq x y z
N MET A 1 -68.01 22.18 -23.78
CA MET A 1 -67.18 23.02 -24.66
C MET A 1 -67.00 24.40 -24.03
N LYS A 2 -65.80 24.75 -23.56
CA LYS A 2 -65.09 26.00 -23.89
C LYS A 2 -63.80 26.10 -23.06
N LEU A 3 -62.81 26.68 -23.72
CA LEU A 3 -61.38 26.76 -23.44
C LEU A 3 -61.04 27.92 -22.48
N VAL A 4 -60.00 27.72 -21.65
CA VAL A 4 -58.76 28.56 -21.48
C VAL A 4 -59.00 29.94 -20.79
N THR A 5 -58.21 30.47 -19.85
CA THR A 5 -56.73 30.63 -19.77
C THR A 5 -56.33 31.29 -18.43
N LEU A 6 -55.16 30.89 -17.91
CA LEU A 6 -54.10 31.61 -17.18
C LEU A 6 -54.37 32.62 -16.03
N PHE A 7 -53.76 32.26 -14.89
CA PHE A 7 -52.79 32.99 -14.04
C PHE A 7 -52.94 34.51 -13.80
N THR A 8 -53.05 34.88 -12.53
CA THR A 8 -52.23 35.95 -11.92
C THR A 8 -51.97 35.64 -10.44
N LEU A 9 -50.71 35.81 -10.02
CA LEU A 9 -50.20 35.68 -8.66
C LEU A 9 -50.79 36.76 -7.73
N ALA A 10 -51.11 36.39 -6.49
CA ALA A 10 -51.13 37.32 -5.37
C ALA A 10 -50.38 36.68 -4.19
N ALA A 11 -49.19 37.20 -3.93
CA ALA A 11 -48.39 36.90 -2.76
C ALA A 11 -49.04 37.55 -1.54
N SER A 12 -49.20 36.80 -0.44
CA SER A 12 -49.40 37.37 0.88
C SER A 12 -48.73 36.47 1.91
N VAL A 13 -47.85 37.10 2.65
CA VAL A 13 -46.88 36.55 3.60
C VAL A 13 -47.61 35.97 4.81
N ALA A 14 -47.33 34.72 5.14
CA ALA A 14 -47.55 34.16 6.48
C ALA A 14 -46.19 33.76 7.06
N LEU A 15 -45.73 34.55 8.03
CA LEU A 15 -44.60 34.21 8.90
C LEU A 15 -45.09 33.14 9.88
N VAL A 16 -44.65 31.89 9.68
CA VAL A 16 -44.65 30.89 10.76
C VAL A 16 -43.21 30.51 11.02
N ALA A 17 -42.69 31.04 12.13
CA ALA A 17 -41.50 30.55 12.79
C ALA A 17 -41.78 29.11 13.27
N GLY A 18 -41.08 28.15 12.67
CA GLY A 18 -41.06 26.75 13.10
C GLY A 18 -39.62 26.27 13.08
N ALA A 19 -39.15 25.82 14.23
CA ALA A 19 -37.76 25.49 14.53
C ALA A 19 -37.08 24.67 13.43
N GLN A 20 -36.03 25.24 12.83
CA GLN A 20 -35.07 24.43 12.09
C GLN A 20 -34.24 23.68 13.13
N ALA A 21 -34.52 22.38 13.29
CA ALA A 21 -33.49 21.44 13.71
C ALA A 21 -32.25 21.74 12.85
N GLN A 22 -31.12 22.02 13.50
CA GLN A 22 -29.87 22.24 12.79
C GLN A 22 -29.58 20.97 11.99
N GLN A 23 -29.90 21.04 10.69
CA GLN A 23 -29.53 20.04 9.73
C GLN A 23 -28.01 20.09 9.69
N LEU A 24 -27.36 19.10 10.31
CA LEU A 24 -25.94 18.86 10.16
C LEU A 24 -25.65 18.97 8.67
N PRO A 25 -24.67 19.79 8.25
CA PRO A 25 -24.41 19.98 6.84
C PRO A 25 -24.18 18.60 6.23
N THR A 26 -25.01 18.26 5.24
CA THR A 26 -24.78 17.09 4.40
C THR A 26 -23.32 17.19 3.95
N PRO A 27 -22.49 16.16 4.18
CA PRO A 27 -21.12 16.21 3.71
C PRO A 27 -21.21 16.49 2.22
N LYS A 28 -20.70 17.64 1.79
CA LYS A 28 -20.47 17.87 0.38
C LYS A 28 -19.56 16.71 -0.01
N LEU A 29 -20.04 15.77 -0.83
CA LEU A 29 -19.14 15.00 -1.66
C LEU A 29 -18.42 16.05 -2.49
N GLY A 30 -17.30 16.53 -1.96
CA GLY A 30 -16.26 17.05 -2.80
C GLY A 30 -16.03 15.95 -3.81
N GLN A 31 -16.29 16.25 -5.08
CA GLN A 31 -15.47 15.67 -6.14
C GLN A 31 -14.06 16.22 -5.92
N ASP A 32 -13.44 15.80 -4.82
CA ASP A 32 -12.02 15.60 -4.84
C ASP A 32 -11.91 14.47 -5.84
N ASN A 33 -11.57 14.81 -7.08
CA ASN A 33 -10.66 13.97 -7.82
C ASN A 33 -9.40 13.92 -6.97
N VAL A 34 -9.45 13.14 -5.90
CA VAL A 34 -8.30 12.38 -5.47
C VAL A 34 -8.09 11.53 -6.70
N ASP A 35 -7.22 12.02 -7.59
CA ASP A 35 -6.38 11.10 -8.31
C ASP A 35 -5.87 10.18 -7.20
N GLN A 36 -6.51 9.02 -7.04
CA GLN A 36 -5.93 7.87 -6.39
C GLN A 36 -4.79 7.49 -7.33
N GLN A 37 -3.78 8.34 -7.34
CA GLN A 37 -2.49 8.07 -7.89
C GLN A 37 -2.02 6.98 -6.96
N PHE A 38 -2.30 5.75 -7.38
CA PHE A 38 -1.86 4.54 -6.74
C PHE A 38 -0.34 4.68 -6.59
N VAL A 39 0.11 5.13 -5.42
CA VAL A 39 1.52 5.17 -5.04
C VAL A 39 1.87 3.74 -4.64
N GLY A 40 1.75 2.83 -5.59
CA GLY A 40 1.82 1.40 -5.35
C GLY A 40 2.94 0.80 -6.16
N GLY A 41 4.15 0.89 -5.64
CA GLY A 41 5.11 -0.19 -5.73
C GLY A 41 5.81 -0.42 -7.06
N GLU A 42 5.79 0.51 -8.02
CA GLU A 42 6.74 0.47 -9.16
C GLU A 42 7.85 1.54 -9.06
N ARG A 43 7.69 2.52 -8.18
CA ARG A 43 8.64 3.63 -8.03
C ARG A 43 9.57 3.48 -6.84
N ASP A 44 9.14 2.82 -5.76
CA ASP A 44 9.86 2.93 -4.49
C ASP A 44 11.23 2.26 -4.52
N TYR A 45 11.39 1.12 -5.18
CA TYR A 45 12.70 0.47 -5.31
C TYR A 45 13.62 1.09 -6.39
N LYS A 46 13.12 1.95 -7.28
CA LYS A 46 13.95 2.58 -8.33
C LYS A 46 14.97 3.58 -7.77
N ALA A 47 14.75 4.05 -6.55
CA ALA A 47 15.68 4.94 -5.85
C ALA A 47 16.93 4.20 -5.32
N TYR A 48 17.02 2.88 -5.44
CA TYR A 48 18.08 2.10 -4.84
C TYR A 48 18.96 1.39 -5.88
N GLN A 49 20.23 1.18 -5.51
CA GLN A 49 21.20 0.42 -6.26
C GLN A 49 21.73 -0.74 -5.42
N PHE A 50 21.90 -1.92 -6.02
CA PHE A 50 22.47 -3.08 -5.34
C PHE A 50 23.95 -2.86 -5.02
N THR A 51 24.33 -3.03 -3.76
CA THR A 51 25.73 -3.01 -3.33
C THR A 51 26.31 -4.41 -3.24
N LYS A 52 25.50 -5.38 -2.82
CA LYS A 52 25.90 -6.78 -2.74
C LYS A 52 24.68 -7.66 -2.99
N LEU A 53 24.79 -8.53 -3.99
CA LEU A 53 23.79 -9.56 -4.24
C LEU A 53 23.83 -10.63 -3.12
N PRO A 54 22.70 -11.24 -2.74
CA PRO A 54 22.67 -12.24 -1.68
C PRO A 54 23.51 -13.44 -2.09
N GLU A 55 24.32 -13.92 -1.14
CA GLU A 55 25.19 -15.06 -1.38
C GLU A 55 24.38 -16.34 -1.59
N PRO A 56 24.76 -17.19 -2.56
CA PRO A 56 24.14 -18.49 -2.74
C PRO A 56 24.19 -19.34 -1.47
N ARG A 57 23.03 -19.68 -0.89
CA ARG A 57 22.96 -20.81 0.04
C ARG A 57 23.25 -22.09 -0.74
N LYS A 58 23.80 -23.10 -0.07
CA LYS A 58 23.82 -24.47 -0.62
C LYS A 58 22.39 -24.80 -1.05
N ASP A 59 22.23 -25.22 -2.30
CA ASP A 59 20.98 -25.64 -2.93
C ASP A 59 20.10 -24.54 -3.57
N VAL A 60 20.56 -23.28 -3.65
CA VAL A 60 19.88 -22.23 -4.43
C VAL A 60 20.75 -21.76 -5.59
N ASP A 61 20.37 -22.14 -6.82
CA ASP A 61 21.06 -21.73 -8.05
C ASP A 61 20.64 -20.31 -8.47
N PHE A 62 21.60 -19.42 -8.46
CA PHE A 62 21.45 -18.01 -8.83
C PHE A 62 22.05 -17.68 -10.20
N SER A 63 22.43 -18.69 -10.99
CA SER A 63 23.07 -18.55 -12.31
C SER A 63 22.22 -17.84 -13.37
N GLN A 64 20.89 -17.82 -13.19
CA GLN A 64 19.95 -17.20 -14.14
C GLN A 64 19.54 -15.76 -13.78
N ARG A 65 20.21 -15.13 -12.82
CA ARG A 65 19.86 -13.76 -12.39
C ARG A 65 20.01 -12.75 -13.54
N LYS A 66 18.96 -11.96 -13.78
CA LYS A 66 19.00 -10.75 -14.63
C LYS A 66 19.23 -9.55 -13.72
N GLY A 67 20.10 -8.62 -14.11
CA GLY A 67 20.62 -7.55 -13.25
C GLY A 67 19.63 -6.51 -12.69
N SER A 68 18.33 -6.69 -12.89
CA SER A 68 17.25 -5.82 -12.40
C SER A 68 16.36 -6.49 -11.34
N GLN A 69 16.74 -7.67 -10.83
CA GLN A 69 15.96 -8.43 -9.86
C GLN A 69 16.11 -7.89 -8.45
N LEU A 70 14.99 -7.72 -7.74
CA LEU A 70 14.98 -7.33 -6.33
C LEU A 70 14.90 -8.60 -5.48
N LEU A 71 16.04 -9.07 -4.98
CA LEU A 71 16.10 -10.33 -4.25
C LEU A 71 15.96 -10.11 -2.74
N ALA A 72 15.18 -10.95 -2.06
CA ALA A 72 15.19 -11.00 -0.60
C ALA A 72 16.60 -11.26 -0.08
N GLY A 73 17.04 -10.53 0.94
CA GLY A 73 18.37 -10.70 1.50
C GLY A 73 19.46 -9.84 0.85
N THR A 74 19.10 -8.92 -0.04
CA THR A 74 20.08 -8.11 -0.76
C THR A 74 20.40 -6.82 -0.02
N GLU A 75 21.69 -6.51 0.10
CA GLU A 75 22.16 -5.20 0.54
C GLU A 75 22.15 -4.22 -0.63
N MET A 76 21.68 -3.01 -0.34
CA MET A 76 21.42 -1.94 -1.28
C MET A 76 21.90 -0.62 -0.70
N VAL A 77 22.03 0.38 -1.56
CA VAL A 77 22.23 1.77 -1.17
C VAL A 77 21.18 2.62 -1.85
N ASN A 78 20.55 3.50 -1.08
CA ASN A 78 19.67 4.50 -1.65
C ASN A 78 20.51 5.54 -2.41
N THR A 79 20.23 5.70 -3.70
CA THR A 79 20.96 6.60 -4.60
C THR A 79 20.71 8.09 -4.32
N LEU A 80 19.65 8.43 -3.60
CA LEU A 80 19.30 9.79 -3.18
C LEU A 80 19.95 10.15 -1.84
N SER A 81 19.89 9.25 -0.85
CA SER A 81 20.39 9.53 0.50
C SER A 81 21.82 9.02 0.77
N GLY A 82 22.32 8.09 -0.05
CA GLY A 82 23.60 7.40 0.13
C GLY A 82 23.61 6.40 1.30
N LYS A 83 22.46 6.19 1.96
CA LYS A 83 22.36 5.31 3.14
C LYS A 83 22.26 3.84 2.72
N GLU A 84 22.82 2.97 3.56
CA GLU A 84 22.67 1.53 3.43
C GLU A 84 21.20 1.12 3.64
N ALA A 85 20.77 0.19 2.82
CA ALA A 85 19.44 -0.37 2.81
C ALA A 85 19.49 -1.88 2.60
N TYR A 86 18.43 -2.58 2.95
CA TYR A 86 18.36 -4.03 2.82
C TYR A 86 16.95 -4.48 2.46
N VAL A 87 16.84 -5.41 1.49
CA VAL A 87 15.58 -6.06 1.15
C VAL A 87 15.29 -7.09 2.22
N SER A 88 14.37 -6.79 3.13
CA SER A 88 14.13 -7.66 4.27
C SER A 88 13.58 -9.02 3.87
N GLY A 89 12.91 -9.12 2.72
CA GLY A 89 12.14 -10.29 2.31
C GLY A 89 10.76 -10.35 2.96
N ILE A 90 10.37 -9.34 3.73
CA ILE A 90 9.01 -9.21 4.25
C ILE A 90 8.13 -8.55 3.18
N VAL A 91 6.94 -9.11 2.99
CA VAL A 91 5.85 -8.47 2.26
C VAL A 91 4.68 -8.18 3.20
N SER A 92 4.13 -6.98 3.07
CA SER A 92 2.88 -6.58 3.72
C SER A 92 1.73 -6.87 2.78
N VAL A 93 0.78 -7.70 3.20
CA VAL A 93 -0.33 -8.17 2.38
C VAL A 93 -1.65 -7.71 2.98
N LEU A 94 -2.40 -6.91 2.23
CA LEU A 94 -3.81 -6.62 2.54
C LEU A 94 -4.68 -7.71 1.93
N MET A 95 -5.44 -8.40 2.78
CA MET A 95 -6.27 -9.53 2.44
C MET A 95 -7.75 -9.12 2.33
N ASP A 96 -8.49 -9.88 1.53
CA ASP A 96 -9.94 -9.82 1.42
C ASP A 96 -10.52 -11.24 1.51
N GLY A 97 -10.82 -11.67 2.74
CA GLY A 97 -11.45 -12.97 3.01
C GLY A 97 -10.57 -14.20 2.79
N THR A 98 -9.29 -14.04 2.41
CA THR A 98 -8.35 -15.15 2.21
C THR A 98 -7.77 -15.68 3.52
N ASP A 99 -7.63 -17.00 3.60
CA ASP A 99 -6.89 -17.68 4.66
C ASP A 99 -5.38 -17.47 4.48
N ILE A 100 -4.75 -16.83 5.48
CA ILE A 100 -3.35 -16.45 5.42
C ILE A 100 -2.41 -17.66 5.39
N ASP A 101 -2.77 -18.76 6.05
CA ASP A 101 -1.91 -19.95 6.10
C ASP A 101 -1.88 -20.63 4.73
N GLN A 102 -3.02 -20.65 4.02
CA GLN A 102 -3.11 -21.13 2.65
C GLN A 102 -2.33 -20.26 1.68
N LEU A 103 -2.45 -18.93 1.81
CA LEU A 103 -1.69 -17.98 1.01
C LEU A 103 -0.18 -18.17 1.23
N ALA A 104 0.26 -18.25 2.49
CA ALA A 104 1.66 -18.47 2.83
C ALA A 104 2.18 -19.79 2.25
N GLN A 105 1.42 -20.89 2.37
CA GLN A 105 1.79 -22.18 1.80
C GLN A 105 1.88 -22.15 0.28
N GLN A 106 0.93 -21.50 -0.39
CA GLN A 106 0.88 -21.39 -1.86
C GLN A 106 2.12 -20.70 -2.43
N PHE A 107 2.62 -19.68 -1.74
CA PHE A 107 3.77 -18.88 -2.17
C PHE A 107 5.09 -19.28 -1.49
N GLY A 108 5.09 -20.33 -0.65
CA GLY A 108 6.28 -20.76 0.08
C GLY A 108 6.80 -19.72 1.08
N LEU A 109 5.89 -18.94 1.67
CA LEU A 109 6.18 -17.87 2.63
C LEU A 109 5.96 -18.35 4.07
N THR A 110 6.60 -17.68 5.02
CA THR A 110 6.35 -17.87 6.46
C THR A 110 5.48 -16.73 6.99
N VAL A 111 4.49 -17.03 7.83
CA VAL A 111 3.69 -16.00 8.49
C VAL A 111 4.49 -15.40 9.65
N GLU A 112 4.94 -14.16 9.52
CA GLU A 112 5.64 -13.44 10.59
C GLU A 112 4.65 -12.83 11.58
N ARG A 113 3.57 -12.24 11.05
CA ARG A 113 2.56 -11.59 11.87
C ARG A 113 1.23 -11.44 11.14
N LEU A 114 0.15 -11.57 11.90
CA LEU A 114 -1.21 -11.31 11.44
C LEU A 114 -1.86 -10.18 12.26
N TYR A 115 -2.37 -9.18 11.57
CA TYR A 115 -3.18 -8.09 12.11
C TYR A 115 -4.62 -8.23 11.64
N GLY A 116 -5.36 -9.18 12.23
CA GLY A 116 -6.72 -9.54 11.76
C GLY A 116 -7.73 -8.37 11.73
N ARG A 117 -7.59 -7.36 12.59
CA ARG A 117 -8.47 -6.17 12.58
C ARG A 117 -8.25 -5.26 11.37
N LEU A 118 -7.08 -5.35 10.73
CA LEU A 118 -6.67 -4.54 9.60
C LEU A 118 -6.68 -5.34 8.29
N ASN A 119 -7.08 -6.62 8.34
CA ASN A 119 -6.89 -7.59 7.26
C ASN A 119 -5.47 -7.54 6.67
N LEU A 120 -4.47 -7.33 7.53
CA LEU A 120 -3.08 -7.15 7.13
C LEU A 120 -2.24 -8.31 7.67
N ALA A 121 -1.41 -8.91 6.84
CA ALA A 121 -0.43 -9.89 7.24
C ALA A 121 0.98 -9.47 6.80
N LEU A 122 1.96 -9.81 7.63
CA LEU A 122 3.37 -9.74 7.27
C LEU A 122 3.83 -11.17 6.98
N LEU A 123 4.28 -11.40 5.75
CA LEU A 123 4.79 -12.67 5.29
C LEU A 123 6.26 -12.55 4.94
N LYS A 124 7.05 -13.56 5.29
CA LYS A 124 8.48 -13.62 5.01
C LYS A 124 8.75 -14.57 3.85
N ALA A 125 9.37 -14.03 2.80
CA ALA A 125 9.94 -14.80 1.72
C ALA A 125 11.31 -15.37 2.12
N PRO A 126 11.66 -16.57 1.63
CA PRO A 126 13.03 -17.07 1.69
C PRO A 126 14.02 -16.09 1.05
N GLU A 127 15.24 -16.05 1.58
CA GLU A 127 16.33 -15.29 0.95
C GLU A 127 16.55 -15.74 -0.50
N GLY A 128 16.82 -14.78 -1.38
CA GLY A 128 16.97 -15.03 -2.81
C GLY A 128 15.69 -15.04 -3.61
N THR A 129 14.52 -14.98 -2.97
CA THR A 129 13.23 -14.83 -3.66
C THR A 129 13.21 -13.54 -4.48
N GLU A 130 12.76 -13.61 -5.74
CA GLU A 130 12.55 -12.43 -6.60
C GLU A 130 11.27 -11.71 -6.16
N MET A 131 11.43 -10.62 -5.42
CA MET A 131 10.35 -9.97 -4.69
C MET A 131 9.37 -9.24 -5.61
N LEU A 132 9.82 -8.74 -6.76
CA LEU A 132 8.92 -8.06 -7.71
C LEU A 132 7.97 -9.04 -8.40
N GLN A 133 8.47 -10.23 -8.73
CA GLN A 133 7.68 -11.33 -9.29
C GLN A 133 6.73 -11.86 -8.24
N LEU A 134 7.21 -12.13 -7.03
CA LEU A 134 6.36 -12.53 -5.90
C LEU A 134 5.21 -11.54 -5.72
N ARG A 135 5.50 -10.23 -5.70
CA ARG A 135 4.46 -9.19 -5.60
C ARG A 135 3.45 -9.28 -6.73
N ARG A 136 3.89 -9.38 -7.99
CA ARG A 136 2.98 -9.51 -9.15
C ARG A 136 2.08 -10.73 -9.01
N ASP A 137 2.67 -11.89 -8.71
CA ASP A 137 1.92 -13.16 -8.62
C ASP A 137 0.92 -13.14 -7.47
N MET A 138 1.26 -12.51 -6.34
CA MET A 138 0.34 -12.35 -5.21
C MET A 138 -0.76 -11.32 -5.48
N MET A 139 -0.48 -10.25 -6.24
CA MET A 139 -1.51 -9.27 -6.65
C MET A 139 -2.55 -9.89 -7.59
N ASP A 140 -2.19 -10.92 -8.34
CA ASP A 140 -3.10 -11.68 -9.20
C ASP A 140 -3.90 -12.76 -8.44
N PHE A 141 -3.59 -12.98 -7.15
CA PHE A 141 -4.27 -13.98 -6.33
C PHE A 141 -5.62 -13.46 -5.80
N THR A 142 -6.65 -14.29 -5.87
CA THR A 142 -8.00 -13.92 -5.40
C THR A 142 -8.00 -13.69 -3.88
N GLY A 143 -8.55 -12.56 -3.46
CA GLY A 143 -8.60 -12.16 -2.05
C GLY A 143 -7.30 -11.56 -1.52
N VAL A 144 -6.41 -11.11 -2.41
CA VAL A 144 -5.34 -10.16 -2.09
C VAL A 144 -5.70 -8.81 -2.72
N ASN A 145 -5.75 -7.77 -1.89
CA ASN A 145 -6.05 -6.40 -2.32
C ASN A 145 -4.80 -5.60 -2.65
N ASN A 146 -3.73 -5.81 -1.87
CA ASN A 146 -2.48 -5.11 -2.07
C ASN A 146 -1.30 -5.89 -1.48
N VAL A 147 -0.12 -5.70 -2.06
CA VAL A 147 1.14 -6.26 -1.60
C VAL A 147 2.23 -5.20 -1.70
N ASP A 148 2.90 -4.96 -0.58
CA ASP A 148 4.05 -4.05 -0.48
C ASP A 148 5.31 -4.79 -0.02
N ILE A 149 6.47 -4.41 -0.54
CA ILE A 149 7.77 -5.04 -0.27
C ILE A 149 8.54 -4.17 0.69
N GLU A 150 8.99 -4.74 1.81
CA GLU A 150 9.76 -3.99 2.80
C GLU A 150 11.23 -3.84 2.38
N ILE A 151 11.66 -2.58 2.28
CA ILE A 151 13.08 -2.17 2.21
C ILE A 151 13.39 -1.43 3.50
N VAL A 152 14.40 -1.90 4.23
CA VAL A 152 14.81 -1.32 5.51
C VAL A 152 16.03 -0.43 5.26
N GLU A 153 15.93 0.85 5.61
CA GLU A 153 17.06 1.79 5.59
C GLU A 153 17.54 2.08 7.01
N ASP A 154 18.84 2.25 7.20
CA ASP A 154 19.37 2.77 8.46
C ASP A 154 19.18 4.30 8.52
N ILE A 155 18.04 4.72 9.05
CA ILE A 155 17.72 6.14 9.23
C ILE A 155 18.33 6.74 10.51
N ARG A 156 19.07 5.97 11.33
CA ARG A 156 19.56 6.46 12.62
C ARG A 156 20.84 7.27 12.50
N GLU A 157 20.69 8.57 12.25
CA GLU A 157 21.68 9.52 12.75
C GLU A 157 21.50 9.62 14.26
N THR A 158 22.42 9.01 15.00
CA THR A 158 22.46 9.17 16.46
C THR A 158 22.70 10.65 16.76
N HIS A 159 21.63 11.38 17.13
CA HIS A 159 21.76 12.73 17.63
C HIS A 159 22.49 12.67 18.98
N VAL A 160 23.81 12.83 18.95
CA VAL A 160 24.60 13.00 20.17
C VAL A 160 24.33 14.42 20.66
N LEU A 161 23.42 14.57 21.62
CA LEU A 161 23.31 15.81 22.40
C LEU A 161 24.63 16.00 23.15
N THR A 162 25.51 16.81 22.60
CA THR A 162 26.74 17.21 23.28
C THR A 162 26.31 18.14 24.41
N GLN A 163 26.22 17.61 25.64
CA GLN A 163 26.06 18.46 26.82
C GLN A 163 27.37 19.24 26.98
N ARG A 164 27.30 20.57 26.80
CA ARG A 164 28.34 21.51 27.19
C ARG A 164 28.06 22.02 28.59
#